data_AF-A0A379WTW5-F1
#
_entry.id   AF-A0A379WTW5-F1
#
_cell.length_a   1.000
_cell.length_b   1.000
_cell.length_c   1.000
_cell.angle_alpha   90.00
_cell.angle_beta   90.00
_cell.angle_gamma   90.00
#
_symmetry.space_group_name_H-M   'P 1'
#
loop_
_entity.id
_entity.type
_entity.pdbx_description
1 polymer ?
#
loop_
_entity_poly.entity_id
_entity_poly.type
_entity_poly.pdbx_seq_one_letter_code
_entity_poly.pdbx_strand_id
1 'polypeptide(L)'
;MTALRDGVRGKDKLDVPIKFLWNYAGNTLINQHSDINKTHEILQDEAKCEMIVVIDNFMTSSAKYADILLPDLMTVEQEDIIPNDYAGNMGYLIFIQPATTPKFERKPIYWVLSEIARRLGDDVYQRFTEGRTQAQWLQYLYAKNAGKRSGIARV
;
A
#
# COMPACT_ATOMS: atom_id res chain seq x y z
N MET A 1 -13.83 6.65 -18.82
CA MET A 1 -14.11 5.37 -18.12
C MET A 1 -15.62 5.16 -18.08
N THR A 2 -16.08 3.92 -18.30
CA THR A 2 -17.49 3.51 -18.45
C THR A 2 -17.86 2.36 -17.50
N ALA A 3 -19.15 2.17 -17.26
CA ALA A 3 -19.66 1.07 -16.43
C ALA A 3 -19.37 -0.30 -17.06
N LEU A 4 -19.52 -0.41 -18.39
CA LEU A 4 -19.40 -1.69 -19.11
C LEU A 4 -17.96 -2.22 -19.19
N ARG A 5 -16.96 -1.33 -19.20
CA ARG A 5 -15.55 -1.71 -19.42
C ARG A 5 -14.65 -1.50 -18.21
N ASP A 6 -14.89 -0.42 -17.45
CA ASP A 6 -13.92 0.10 -16.48
C ASP A 6 -14.42 0.02 -15.02
N GLY A 7 -15.55 -0.65 -14.79
CA GLY A 7 -16.08 -0.89 -13.44
C GLY A 7 -16.68 0.33 -12.75
N VAL A 8 -17.05 1.38 -13.48
CA VAL A 8 -17.75 2.54 -12.92
C VAL A 8 -19.08 2.10 -12.30
N ARG A 9 -19.34 2.47 -11.03
CA ARG A 9 -20.56 2.14 -10.30
C ARG A 9 -21.46 3.37 -10.13
N GLY A 10 -22.77 3.16 -10.17
CA GLY A 10 -23.77 4.22 -9.94
C GLY A 10 -24.01 5.18 -11.10
N LYS A 11 -23.35 5.01 -12.25
CA LYS A 11 -23.52 5.81 -13.49
C LYS A 11 -22.89 5.13 -14.70
N ASP A 12 -23.27 5.53 -15.91
CA ASP A 12 -22.79 4.93 -17.17
C ASP A 12 -21.33 5.24 -17.50
N LYS A 13 -20.83 6.41 -17.09
CA LYS A 13 -19.44 6.86 -17.29
C LYS A 13 -19.01 7.88 -16.24
N LEU A 14 -17.70 8.12 -16.13
CA LEU A 14 -17.20 9.26 -15.36
C LEU A 14 -17.45 10.58 -16.11
N ASP A 15 -17.93 11.58 -15.39
CA ASP A 15 -18.20 12.94 -15.90
C ASP A 15 -16.98 13.86 -15.77
N VAL A 16 -16.03 13.47 -14.93
CA VAL A 16 -14.77 14.16 -14.66
C VAL A 16 -13.60 13.16 -14.74
N PRO A 17 -12.37 13.62 -15.01
CA PRO A 17 -11.18 12.77 -14.92
C PRO A 17 -10.90 12.34 -13.46
N ILE A 18 -9.89 11.48 -13.26
CA ILE A 18 -9.44 11.06 -11.93
C ILE A 18 -8.87 12.26 -11.20
N LYS A 19 -9.47 12.67 -10.09
CA LYS A 19 -9.05 13.87 -9.34
C LYS A 19 -8.08 13.62 -8.20
N PHE A 20 -8.00 12.38 -7.73
CA PHE A 20 -7.12 12.00 -6.63
C PHE A 20 -6.43 10.69 -6.97
N LEU A 21 -5.11 10.66 -6.82
CA LEU A 21 -4.30 9.47 -7.03
C LEU A 21 -3.51 9.13 -5.77
N TRP A 22 -3.65 7.88 -5.33
CA TRP A 22 -2.89 7.30 -4.23
C TRP A 22 -1.91 6.25 -4.78
N ASN A 23 -0.62 6.53 -4.74
CA ASN A 23 0.42 5.63 -5.22
C ASN A 23 1.27 5.11 -4.05
N TYR A 24 1.15 3.83 -3.74
CA TYR A 24 1.95 3.18 -2.70
C TYR A 24 2.96 2.22 -3.30
N ALA A 25 4.23 2.35 -2.90
CA ALA A 25 5.32 1.42 -3.23
C ALA A 25 5.40 1.07 -4.73
N GLY A 26 5.15 2.06 -5.60
CA GLY A 26 4.95 1.84 -7.03
C GLY A 26 5.60 2.92 -7.87
N ASN A 27 6.13 2.51 -9.03
CA ASN A 27 6.58 3.45 -10.07
C ASN A 27 5.63 3.55 -11.27
N THR A 28 4.40 3.09 -11.06
CA THR A 28 3.35 3.04 -12.07
C THR A 28 3.05 4.41 -12.65
N LEU A 29 3.18 5.50 -11.87
CA LEU A 29 2.86 6.84 -12.39
C LEU A 29 3.63 7.22 -13.66
N ILE A 30 4.89 6.81 -13.80
CA ILE A 30 5.70 7.33 -14.90
C ILE A 30 6.55 6.31 -15.65
N ASN A 31 7.11 5.26 -15.01
CA ASN A 31 8.12 4.42 -15.67
C ASN A 31 7.67 2.96 -15.93
N GLN A 32 6.45 2.59 -15.54
CA GLN A 32 5.87 1.25 -15.79
C GLN A 32 4.70 1.30 -16.78
N HIS A 33 4.51 2.43 -17.47
CA HIS A 33 3.53 2.61 -18.53
C HIS A 33 4.23 2.97 -19.85
N SER A 34 3.57 2.67 -20.96
CA SER A 34 4.03 3.07 -22.29
C SER A 34 3.85 4.58 -22.49
N ASP A 35 4.79 5.21 -23.21
CA ASP A 35 4.81 6.65 -23.51
C ASP A 35 4.87 7.55 -22.25
N ILE A 36 6.07 7.61 -21.68
CA ILE A 36 6.36 8.38 -20.46
C ILE A 36 6.22 9.90 -20.67
N ASN A 37 6.47 10.40 -21.89
CA ASN A 37 6.44 11.83 -22.19
C ASN A 37 4.99 12.35 -22.15
N LYS A 38 4.08 11.61 -22.77
CA LYS A 38 2.65 11.91 -22.69
C LYS A 38 2.15 11.83 -21.24
N THR A 39 2.60 10.84 -20.49
CA THR A 39 2.19 10.68 -19.09
C THR A 39 2.70 11.83 -18.22
N HIS A 40 3.95 12.27 -18.43
CA HIS A 40 4.49 13.48 -17.82
C HIS A 40 3.59 14.68 -18.06
N GLU A 41 3.25 14.98 -19.33
CA GLU A 41 2.36 16.10 -19.67
C GLU A 41 0.99 16.03 -18.98
N ILE A 42 0.42 14.83 -18.84
CA ILE A 42 -0.86 14.63 -18.14
C ILE A 42 -0.74 14.90 -16.65
N LEU A 43 0.32 14.39 -16.01
CA LEU A 43 0.54 14.54 -14.56
C LEU A 43 0.95 15.97 -14.16
N GLN A 44 1.38 16.81 -15.10
CA GLN A 44 1.61 18.24 -14.85
C GLN A 44 0.32 19.09 -14.92
N ASP A 45 -0.80 18.51 -15.36
CA ASP A 45 -2.07 19.23 -15.53
C ASP A 45 -3.02 18.98 -14.34
N GLU A 46 -3.02 19.91 -13.38
CA GLU A 46 -3.86 19.85 -12.18
C GLU A 46 -5.37 19.78 -12.49
N ALA A 47 -5.81 20.29 -13.65
CA ALA A 47 -7.21 20.18 -14.07
C ALA A 47 -7.58 18.72 -14.41
N LYS A 48 -6.58 17.89 -14.78
CA LYS A 48 -6.77 16.47 -15.01
C LYS A 48 -6.67 15.63 -13.74
N CYS A 49 -5.73 15.92 -12.84
CA CYS A 49 -5.58 15.26 -11.54
C CYS A 49 -5.17 16.28 -10.48
N GLU A 50 -6.00 16.46 -9.45
CA GLU A 50 -5.88 17.59 -8.49
C GLU A 50 -5.02 17.26 -7.28
N MET A 51 -4.78 15.97 -6.99
CA MET A 51 -4.00 15.55 -5.83
C MET A 51 -3.34 14.19 -6.08
N ILE A 52 -2.03 14.13 -5.86
CA ILE A 52 -1.20 12.93 -5.95
C ILE A 52 -0.51 12.71 -4.60
N VAL A 53 -0.94 11.67 -3.90
CA VAL A 53 -0.28 11.19 -2.68
C VAL A 53 0.62 10.02 -3.05
N VAL A 54 1.90 10.11 -2.72
CA VAL A 54 2.86 9.03 -2.89
C VAL A 54 3.36 8.56 -1.52
N ILE A 55 3.38 7.26 -1.32
CA ILE A 55 3.99 6.62 -0.16
C ILE A 55 5.10 5.70 -0.66
N ASP A 56 6.34 6.00 -0.29
CA ASP A 56 7.52 5.33 -0.83
C ASP A 56 8.67 5.35 0.18
N ASN A 57 9.61 4.42 0.05
CA ASN A 57 10.85 4.40 0.82
C ASN A 57 11.93 5.30 0.20
N PHE A 58 11.81 5.59 -1.10
CA PHE A 58 12.79 6.37 -1.86
C PHE A 58 12.13 7.52 -2.63
N MET A 59 12.93 8.52 -2.98
CA MET A 59 12.52 9.56 -3.94
C MET A 59 12.55 9.00 -5.36
N THR A 60 11.61 8.12 -5.67
CA THR A 60 11.46 7.48 -6.98
C THR A 60 11.02 8.47 -8.06
N SER A 61 11.05 8.06 -9.33
CA SER A 61 10.55 8.91 -10.42
C SER A 61 9.07 9.25 -10.24
N SER A 62 8.28 8.36 -9.64
CA SER A 62 6.87 8.63 -9.33
C SER A 62 6.71 9.55 -8.12
N ALA A 63 7.55 9.39 -7.08
CA ALA A 63 7.55 10.28 -5.91
C ALA A 63 7.81 11.75 -6.27
N LYS A 64 8.52 12.03 -7.37
CA LYS A 64 8.76 13.41 -7.85
C LYS A 64 7.51 14.14 -8.34
N TYR A 65 6.42 13.42 -8.60
CA TYR A 65 5.12 14.00 -8.99
C TYR A 65 4.17 14.15 -7.80
N ALA A 66 4.60 13.81 -6.59
CA ALA A 66 3.73 13.85 -5.42
C ALA A 66 3.47 15.30 -4.98
N ASP A 67 2.20 15.62 -4.72
CA ASP A 67 1.83 16.80 -3.94
C ASP A 67 2.09 16.56 -2.45
N ILE A 68 1.86 15.32 -2.00
CA ILE A 68 2.18 14.85 -0.65
C ILE A 68 3.01 13.56 -0.75
N LEU A 69 4.23 13.60 -0.21
CA LEU A 69 5.10 12.45 -0.09
C LEU A 69 5.18 11.99 1.37
N LEU A 70 4.77 10.75 1.65
CA LEU A 70 4.88 10.14 2.97
C LEU A 70 5.96 9.06 2.97
N PRO A 71 7.02 9.19 3.78
CA PRO A 71 8.14 8.26 3.70
C PRO A 71 7.91 7.02 4.58
N ASP A 72 7.87 5.85 3.94
CA ASP A 72 7.65 4.55 4.59
C ASP A 72 8.96 3.92 5.09
N LEU A 73 8.86 2.93 5.97
CA LEU A 73 9.97 2.07 6.38
C LEU A 73 10.23 0.96 5.37
N MET A 74 11.50 0.67 5.11
CA MET A 74 11.85 -0.51 4.34
C MET A 74 11.51 -1.76 5.15
N THR A 75 11.27 -2.87 4.47
CA THR A 75 10.99 -4.17 5.11
C THR A 75 12.06 -4.54 6.16
N VAL A 76 13.33 -4.21 5.94
CA VAL A 76 14.44 -4.49 6.89
C VAL A 76 14.43 -3.64 8.17
N GLU A 77 13.56 -2.63 8.26
CA GLU A 77 13.48 -1.67 9.37
C GLU A 77 12.25 -1.88 10.25
N GLN A 78 11.45 -2.91 9.97
CA GLN A 78 10.20 -3.20 10.69
C GLN A 78 9.97 -4.71 10.84
N GLU A 79 9.08 -5.07 11.77
CA GLU A 79 8.56 -6.44 11.85
C GLU A 79 7.56 -6.68 10.73
N ASP A 80 7.64 -7.85 10.09
CA ASP A 80 6.75 -8.25 9.00
C ASP A 80 6.68 -9.79 8.85
N ILE A 81 5.70 -10.26 8.08
CA ILE A 81 5.60 -11.65 7.64
C ILE A 81 5.70 -11.68 6.12
N ILE A 82 6.75 -12.33 5.62
CA ILE A 82 6.97 -12.49 4.19
C ILE A 82 6.59 -13.92 3.80
N PRO A 83 5.52 -14.13 3.01
CA PRO A 83 5.26 -15.42 2.43
C PRO A 83 6.26 -15.74 1.32
N ASN A 84 6.60 -17.02 1.14
CA ASN A 84 7.25 -17.47 -0.09
C ASN A 84 6.26 -17.32 -1.25
N ASP A 85 6.27 -16.14 -1.85
CA ASP A 85 5.30 -15.73 -2.87
C ASP A 85 5.69 -16.36 -4.22
N TYR A 86 5.01 -17.45 -4.58
CA TYR A 86 5.01 -18.11 -5.90
C TYR A 86 6.34 -18.58 -6.53
N ALA A 87 7.50 -18.31 -5.93
CA ALA A 87 8.81 -18.50 -6.57
C ALA A 87 9.59 -19.74 -6.10
N GLY A 88 9.00 -20.62 -5.27
CA GLY A 88 9.68 -21.79 -4.72
C GLY A 88 8.84 -23.06 -4.71
N ASN A 89 9.51 -24.22 -4.71
CA ASN A 89 8.87 -25.53 -4.62
C ASN A 89 8.36 -25.88 -3.20
N MET A 90 8.48 -24.98 -2.23
CA MET A 90 8.08 -25.19 -0.85
C MET A 90 7.47 -23.92 -0.26
N GLY A 91 6.26 -24.05 0.30
CA GLY A 91 5.61 -22.96 1.01
C GLY A 91 6.17 -22.76 2.42
N TYR A 92 6.84 -21.65 2.65
CA TYR A 92 7.29 -21.20 3.97
C TYR A 92 6.87 -19.75 4.23
N LEU A 93 6.91 -19.36 5.50
CA LEU A 93 6.70 -17.99 5.97
C LEU A 93 7.96 -17.56 6.71
N ILE A 94 8.46 -16.36 6.44
CA ILE A 94 9.54 -15.76 7.21
C ILE A 94 8.94 -14.69 8.11
N PHE A 95 9.20 -14.80 9.41
CA PHE A 95 8.95 -13.71 10.35
C PHE A 95 10.24 -12.91 10.46
N ILE A 96 10.19 -11.63 10.09
CA ILE A 96 11.36 -10.76 10.14
C ILE A 96 11.33 -9.89 11.39
N GLN A 97 12.52 -9.61 11.91
CA GLN A 97 12.75 -8.60 12.94
C GLN A 97 13.56 -7.46 12.30
N PRO A 98 13.39 -6.21 12.76
CA PRO A 98 14.12 -5.07 12.23
C PRO A 98 15.64 -5.28 12.40
N ALA A 99 16.38 -5.23 11.30
CA ALA A 99 17.84 -5.29 11.31
C ALA A 99 18.48 -3.96 11.71
N THR A 100 17.71 -2.87 11.64
CA THR A 100 18.12 -1.52 12.05
C THR A 100 16.89 -0.74 12.54
N THR A 101 17.12 0.39 13.19
CA THR A 101 16.05 1.24 13.69
C THR A 101 15.48 2.16 12.61
N PRO A 102 14.22 2.60 12.73
CA PRO A 102 13.68 3.69 11.93
C PRO A 102 14.60 4.92 12.00
N LYS A 103 14.98 5.45 10.83
CA LYS A 103 15.81 6.67 10.72
C LYS A 103 14.95 7.84 10.25
N PHE A 104 15.28 9.04 10.72
CA PHE A 104 14.57 10.28 10.39
C PHE A 104 13.09 10.22 10.81
N GLU A 105 12.21 10.85 10.04
CA GLU A 105 10.77 10.99 10.36
C GLU A 105 9.91 9.85 9.79
N ARG A 106 10.54 8.82 9.22
CA ARG A 106 9.86 7.72 8.53
C ARG A 106 8.99 6.90 9.48
N LYS A 107 7.83 6.48 8.99
CA LYS A 107 6.85 5.71 9.78
C LYS A 107 6.37 4.51 8.96
N PRO A 108 6.13 3.34 9.60
CA PRO A 108 5.62 2.19 8.88
C PRO A 108 4.22 2.47 8.33
N ILE A 109 3.90 1.90 7.18
CA ILE A 109 2.61 2.07 6.50
C ILE A 109 1.40 1.82 7.40
N TYR A 110 1.47 0.81 8.29
CA TYR A 110 0.38 0.54 9.22
C TYR A 110 0.10 1.72 10.16
N TRP A 111 1.15 2.39 10.65
CA TRP A 111 1.01 3.59 11.47
C TRP A 111 0.39 4.73 10.66
N VAL A 112 0.90 4.98 9.44
CA VAL A 112 0.39 6.05 8.55
C VAL A 112 -1.10 5.85 8.28
N LEU A 113 -1.51 4.66 7.87
CA LEU A 113 -2.91 4.34 7.59
C LEU A 113 -3.79 4.37 8.85
N SER A 114 -3.25 3.98 10.01
CA SER A 114 -3.94 4.13 11.30
C SER A 114 -4.21 5.61 11.63
N GLU A 115 -3.25 6.49 11.38
CA GLU A 115 -3.39 7.93 11.60
C GLU A 115 -4.39 8.59 10.64
N ILE A 116 -4.42 8.13 9.38
CA ILE A 116 -5.43 8.55 8.40
C ILE A 116 -6.81 8.07 8.84
N ALA A 117 -6.95 6.80 9.21
CA ALA A 117 -8.21 6.24 9.69
C ALA A 117 -8.74 7.02 10.91
N ARG A 118 -7.86 7.41 11.84
CA ARG A 118 -8.23 8.26 12.99
C ARG A 118 -8.78 9.62 12.57
N ARG A 119 -8.19 10.24 11.55
CA ARG A 119 -8.66 11.53 11.01
C ARG A 119 -9.98 11.41 10.26
N LEU A 120 -10.30 10.24 9.73
CA LEU A 120 -11.58 9.94 9.08
C LEU A 120 -12.71 9.65 10.08
N GLY A 121 -12.39 9.25 11.31
CA GLY A 121 -13.35 9.05 12.39
C GLY A 121 -12.98 7.89 13.32
N ASP A 122 -13.46 7.93 14.56
CA ASP A 122 -13.19 6.88 15.56
C ASP A 122 -13.72 5.50 15.13
N ASP A 123 -14.86 5.46 14.43
CA ASP A 123 -15.43 4.23 13.88
C ASP A 123 -14.55 3.65 12.77
N VAL A 124 -14.00 4.50 11.89
CA VAL A 124 -13.08 4.10 10.83
C VAL A 124 -11.78 3.59 11.43
N TYR A 125 -11.24 4.30 12.41
CA TYR A 125 -10.04 3.88 13.15
C TYR A 125 -10.21 2.52 13.81
N GLN A 126 -11.32 2.32 14.51
CA GLN A 126 -11.58 1.07 15.20
C GLN A 126 -11.77 -0.09 14.22
N ARG A 127 -12.45 0.14 13.08
CA ARG A 127 -12.61 -0.88 12.03
C ARG A 127 -11.31 -1.21 11.31
N PHE A 128 -10.44 -0.22 11.10
CA PHE A 128 -9.15 -0.42 10.46
C PHE A 128 -8.17 -1.16 11.37
N THR A 129 -8.04 -0.71 12.62
CA THR A 129 -7.04 -1.27 13.55
C THR A 129 -7.52 -2.54 14.25
N GLU A 130 -8.84 -2.71 14.39
CA GLU A 130 -9.47 -3.71 15.27
C GLU A 130 -8.87 -3.71 16.70
N GLY A 131 -8.39 -2.55 17.17
CA GLY A 131 -7.70 -2.43 18.46
C GLY A 131 -6.34 -3.12 18.53
N ARG A 132 -5.75 -3.52 17.39
CA ARG A 132 -4.43 -4.20 17.33
C ARG A 132 -3.32 -3.24 16.90
N THR A 133 -2.13 -3.43 17.46
CA THR A 133 -0.88 -2.89 16.92
C THR A 133 -0.39 -3.72 15.73
N GLN A 134 0.59 -3.21 14.97
CA GLN A 134 1.23 -3.97 13.88
C GLN A 134 1.77 -5.31 14.39
N ALA A 135 2.51 -5.32 15.50
CA ALA A 135 3.03 -6.56 16.10
C ALA A 135 1.92 -7.55 16.48
N GLN A 136 0.80 -7.07 17.04
CA GLN A 136 -0.36 -7.90 17.36
C GLN A 136 -1.04 -8.46 16.11
N TRP A 137 -1.09 -7.69 15.02
CA TRP A 137 -1.55 -8.19 13.72
C TRP A 137 -0.66 -9.32 13.20
N LEU A 138 0.67 -9.16 13.26
CA LEU A 138 1.60 -10.21 12.82
C LEU A 138 1.42 -11.49 13.63
N GLN A 139 1.31 -11.40 14.96
CA GLN A 139 1.05 -12.55 15.83
C GLN A 139 -0.28 -13.24 15.50
N TYR A 140 -1.35 -12.47 15.30
CA TYR A 140 -2.67 -12.99 14.93
C TYR A 140 -2.64 -13.69 13.57
N LEU A 141 -2.03 -13.07 12.55
CA LEU A 141 -1.93 -13.63 11.21
C LEU A 141 -1.07 -14.90 11.19
N TYR A 142 0.04 -14.92 11.94
CA TYR A 142 0.86 -16.12 12.13
C TYR A 142 0.03 -17.26 12.74
N ALA A 143 -0.64 -17.02 13.86
CA ALA A 143 -1.46 -18.02 14.54
C ALA A 143 -2.59 -18.55 13.63
N LYS A 144 -3.26 -17.66 12.89
CA LYS A 144 -4.31 -18.01 11.93
C LYS A 144 -3.78 -18.90 10.79
N ASN A 145 -2.57 -18.64 10.30
CA ASN A 145 -1.95 -19.45 9.25
C ASN A 145 -1.43 -20.81 9.78
N ALA A 146 -0.87 -20.85 11.00
CA ALA A 146 -0.49 -22.09 11.66
C ALA A 146 -1.70 -23.01 11.91
N GLY A 147 -2.83 -22.44 12.36
CA GLY A 147 -4.07 -23.17 12.61
C GLY A 147 -4.73 -23.76 11.37
N LYS A 148 -4.44 -23.24 10.16
CA LYS A 148 -4.94 -23.81 8.89
C LYS A 148 -4.19 -25.07 8.44
N ARG A 149 -2.96 -25.31 8.95
CA ARG A 149 -2.17 -26.50 8.59
C ARG A 149 -2.54 -27.75 9.40
N SER A 150 -3.31 -27.64 10.48
CA SER A 150 -3.72 -28.81 11.28
C SER A 150 -4.72 -29.75 10.58
N GLY A 151 -5.22 -29.37 9.40
CA GLY A 151 -6.06 -30.22 8.54
C GLY A 151 -5.31 -31.05 7.49
N ILE A 152 -3.98 -30.92 7.38
CA ILE A 152 -3.16 -31.76 6.51
C ILE A 152 -2.37 -32.70 7.42
N ALA A 153 -2.67 -34.00 7.30
CA ALA A 153 -2.14 -35.06 8.13
C ALA A 153 -0.63 -34.90 8.37
N ARG A 154 -0.22 -34.98 9.65
CA ARG A 154 1.16 -35.34 9.99
C ARG A 154 1.40 -36.72 9.39
N VAL A 155 2.19 -36.78 8.32
CA VAL A 155 2.79 -38.02 7.83
C VAL A 155 4.07 -38.25 8.61
#